data_AF-A0A7W1AHM2-F1
#
_entry.id   AF-A0A7W1AHM2-F1
#
_cell.length_a   1.000
_cell.length_b   1.000
_cell.length_c   1.000
_cell.angle_alpha   90.00
_cell.angle_beta   90.00
_cell.angle_gamma   90.00
#
_symmetry.space_group_name_H-M   'P 1'
#
loop_
_entity.id
_entity.type
_entity.pdbx_description
1 polymer ?
#
loop_
_entity_poly.entity_id
_entity_poly.type
_entity_poly.pdbx_seq_one_letter_code
_entity_poly.pdbx_strand_id
1 'polypeptide(L)'
;MVLLAVLAACPSSRPSKPTTPITQGGSPRPGAPQLSWKKIETAADLPPAPAPGTYQIHMIDVGTGLAILVRGADFTMLYDAGTNDREEKPMRVAAYLAAALGPSGDDLCGAPAEPRLQIDHVVLSHPHLDHASALDLVMHCYHVPDFWDSGRINETVFYRELLSKLSQSTTRYHTAAEVPTDRTLSVKGLGVTMPHWERFSEGDKIRLGEGAQFTILHANAKGGSDMNQSSVVLAVELGGIRLLLVGDAESGPRQDPSYPPGDVEEFLINAHTERIRSDILQVGHHGSKTSSRRAFLEVVKPRLALVSSGPKRYGKTTLPDREV
;
A
#
# COMPACT_ATOMS: atom_id res chain seq x y z
N MET A 1 6.09 0.13 23.65
CA MET A 1 5.69 0.52 22.28
C MET A 1 5.34 -0.75 21.53
N VAL A 2 4.05 -1.00 21.27
CA VAL A 2 3.54 -2.22 20.64
C VAL A 2 3.08 -1.85 19.24
N LEU A 3 3.72 -2.41 18.22
CA LEU A 3 3.18 -2.45 16.88
C LEU A 3 2.40 -3.75 16.72
N LEU A 4 1.15 -3.68 16.25
CA LEU A 4 0.40 -4.87 15.84
C LEU A 4 0.38 -4.91 14.31
N ALA A 5 1.09 -5.88 13.73
CA ALA A 5 0.87 -6.26 12.34
C ALA A 5 -0.38 -7.14 12.27
N VAL A 6 -1.36 -6.69 11.49
CA VAL A 6 -2.69 -7.27 11.39
C VAL A 6 -2.84 -7.91 10.00
N LEU A 7 -3.12 -9.21 9.97
CA LEU A 7 -3.37 -9.99 8.75
C LEU A 7 -4.84 -10.42 8.72
N ALA A 8 -5.66 -9.83 7.84
CA ALA A 8 -7.05 -10.25 7.66
C ALA A 8 -7.13 -11.51 6.78
N ALA A 9 -8.14 -12.38 6.96
CA ALA A 9 -8.44 -13.47 6.03
C ALA A 9 -9.96 -13.65 5.93
N CYS A 10 -10.53 -13.65 4.73
CA CYS A 10 -11.94 -13.94 4.48
C CYS A 10 -12.14 -15.47 4.28
N PRO A 11 -13.24 -16.09 4.79
CA PRO A 11 -13.38 -17.54 4.80
C PRO A 11 -14.03 -18.04 3.50
N SER A 12 -13.22 -18.33 2.47
CA SER A 12 -13.65 -19.26 1.42
C SER A 12 -12.46 -19.96 0.76
N SER A 13 -12.40 -21.27 0.99
CA SER A 13 -11.35 -22.24 0.62
C SER A 13 -10.05 -22.16 1.43
N ARG A 14 -9.65 -23.28 2.05
CA ARG A 14 -8.38 -23.43 2.79
C ARG A 14 -7.20 -23.13 1.87
N PRO A 15 -6.39 -22.09 2.12
CA PRO A 15 -5.00 -22.14 1.72
C PRO A 15 -4.28 -23.19 2.59
N SER A 16 -3.37 -23.95 1.99
CA SER A 16 -2.43 -24.77 2.75
C SER A 16 -1.61 -23.85 3.65
N LYS A 17 -1.76 -24.01 4.98
CA LYS A 17 -0.89 -23.54 6.09
C LYS A 17 0.08 -22.40 5.75
N PRO A 18 -0.01 -21.23 6.41
CA PRO A 18 1.16 -20.38 6.60
C PRO A 18 2.22 -21.18 7.36
N THR A 19 3.43 -21.20 6.80
CA THR A 19 4.65 -21.71 7.43
C THR A 19 4.92 -20.95 8.73
N THR A 20 4.97 -21.73 9.81
CA THR A 20 5.73 -21.54 11.06
C THR A 20 5.62 -20.17 11.76
N PRO A 21 5.11 -20.09 13.02
CA PRO A 21 5.31 -18.90 13.82
C PRO A 21 6.81 -18.61 13.92
N ILE A 22 7.23 -17.39 13.58
CA ILE A 22 8.60 -16.94 13.76
C ILE A 22 8.91 -17.05 15.25
N THR A 23 9.74 -18.02 15.62
CA THR A 23 10.45 -18.06 16.90
C THR A 23 11.16 -16.72 17.07
N GLN A 24 10.93 -16.02 18.18
CA GLN A 24 11.52 -14.71 18.45
C GLN A 24 13.03 -14.74 18.21
N GLY A 25 13.48 -14.15 17.10
CA GLY A 25 14.88 -14.08 16.71
C GLY A 25 15.56 -12.86 17.33
N GLY A 26 16.45 -13.11 18.30
CA GLY A 26 17.40 -12.14 18.85
C GLY A 26 16.85 -11.32 20.04
N SER A 27 17.63 -11.24 21.12
CA SER A 27 17.34 -10.31 22.22
C SER A 27 17.25 -8.88 21.67
N PRO A 28 16.17 -8.12 21.98
CA PRO A 28 16.06 -6.72 21.57
C PRO A 28 17.26 -5.92 22.10
N ARG A 29 17.75 -4.96 21.31
CA ARG A 29 18.62 -3.92 21.87
C ARG A 29 17.84 -3.21 22.99
N PRO A 30 18.45 -2.91 24.15
CA PRO A 30 17.80 -2.10 25.18
C PRO A 30 17.29 -0.79 24.57
N GLY A 31 15.99 -0.50 24.71
CA GLY A 31 15.35 0.69 24.13
C GLY A 31 14.84 0.55 22.69
N ALA A 32 15.00 -0.61 22.03
CA ALA A 32 14.42 -0.82 20.71
C ALA A 32 12.89 -0.98 20.78
N PRO A 33 12.16 -0.41 19.82
CA PRO A 33 10.74 -0.69 19.60
C PRO A 33 10.35 -2.17 19.66
N GLN A 34 9.25 -2.52 20.35
CA GLN A 34 8.71 -3.87 20.28
C GLN A 34 7.79 -4.02 19.05
N LEU A 35 8.09 -5.04 18.25
CA LEU A 35 7.30 -5.46 17.10
C LEU A 35 6.50 -6.71 17.48
N SER A 36 5.19 -6.69 17.28
CA SER A 36 4.32 -7.85 17.47
C SER A 36 3.36 -8.00 16.29
N TRP A 37 2.77 -9.17 16.13
CA TRP A 37 1.79 -9.42 15.07
C TRP A 37 0.67 -10.32 15.58
N LYS A 38 -0.52 -10.16 15.00
CA LYS A 38 -1.69 -11.00 15.26
C LYS A 38 -2.49 -11.17 13.97
N LYS A 39 -2.97 -12.38 13.74
CA LYS A 39 -3.96 -12.64 12.68
C LYS A 39 -5.34 -12.11 13.10
N ILE A 40 -6.04 -11.47 12.17
CA ILE A 40 -7.40 -10.99 12.32
C ILE A 40 -8.31 -11.87 11.47
N GLU A 41 -9.16 -12.66 12.11
CA GLU A 41 -10.12 -13.51 11.38
C GLU A 41 -11.51 -12.87 11.38
N THR A 42 -11.82 -12.10 12.41
CA THR A 42 -13.11 -11.44 12.59
C THR A 42 -12.94 -10.00 13.05
N ALA A 43 -14.00 -9.20 12.97
CA ALA A 43 -14.00 -7.84 13.51
C ALA A 43 -13.69 -7.81 15.02
N ALA A 44 -14.03 -8.86 15.78
CA ALA A 44 -13.72 -8.97 17.20
C ALA A 44 -12.21 -9.14 17.48
N ASP A 45 -11.43 -9.54 16.48
CA ASP A 45 -9.98 -9.67 16.63
C ASP A 45 -9.24 -8.34 16.54
N LEU A 46 -9.88 -7.32 15.95
CA LEU A 46 -9.26 -6.03 15.66
C LEU A 46 -8.78 -5.36 16.96
N PRO A 47 -7.58 -4.78 16.95
CA PRO A 47 -7.14 -3.98 18.08
C PRO A 47 -8.02 -2.72 18.23
N PRO A 48 -8.11 -2.14 19.45
CA PRO A 48 -8.64 -0.79 19.60
C PRO A 48 -7.78 0.22 18.84
N ALA A 49 -8.28 1.44 18.65
CA ALA A 49 -7.51 2.52 18.03
C ALA A 49 -6.14 2.72 18.73
N PRO A 50 -5.07 3.06 17.99
CA PRO A 50 -3.76 3.28 18.60
C PRO A 50 -3.81 4.40 19.66
N ALA A 51 -3.22 4.15 20.82
CA ALA A 51 -2.93 5.19 21.81
C ALA A 51 -1.71 6.03 21.38
N PRO A 52 -1.51 7.25 21.90
CA PRO A 52 -0.31 8.05 21.60
C PRO A 52 1.00 7.26 21.80
N GLY A 53 1.92 7.40 20.84
CA GLY A 53 3.17 6.63 20.82
C GLY A 53 3.00 5.13 20.48
N THR A 54 1.83 4.70 20.01
CA THR A 54 1.62 3.37 19.43
C THR A 54 1.13 3.47 17.99
N TYR A 55 1.44 2.45 17.20
CA TYR A 55 1.11 2.43 15.77
C TYR A 55 0.57 1.05 15.40
N GLN A 56 -0.18 0.98 14.30
CA GLN A 56 -0.72 -0.27 13.76
C GLN A 56 -0.48 -0.32 12.25
N ILE A 57 -0.18 -1.52 11.73
CA ILE A 57 -0.04 -1.79 10.29
C ILE A 57 -0.95 -2.98 9.97
N HIS A 58 -1.88 -2.80 9.05
CA HIS A 58 -2.85 -3.81 8.66
C HIS A 58 -2.61 -4.16 7.19
N MET A 59 -2.24 -5.42 6.93
CA MET A 59 -2.33 -5.98 5.58
C MET A 59 -3.75 -6.51 5.41
N ILE A 60 -4.53 -5.80 4.61
CA ILE A 60 -5.93 -6.10 4.39
C ILE A 60 -6.01 -7.22 3.35
N ASP A 61 -6.75 -8.29 3.66
CA ASP A 61 -7.11 -9.29 2.66
C ASP A 61 -8.15 -8.69 1.71
N VAL A 62 -7.64 -8.22 0.58
CA VAL A 62 -8.41 -7.70 -0.55
C VAL A 62 -8.52 -8.73 -1.68
N GLY A 63 -8.27 -10.02 -1.39
CA GLY A 63 -8.22 -11.07 -2.39
C GLY A 63 -6.93 -10.97 -3.22
N THR A 64 -7.06 -10.79 -4.53
CA THR A 64 -5.91 -10.54 -5.41
C THR A 64 -5.66 -9.03 -5.44
N GLY A 65 -4.48 -8.62 -4.94
CA GLY A 65 -4.11 -7.21 -4.88
C GLY A 65 -3.39 -6.82 -3.60
N LEU A 66 -3.30 -5.52 -3.36
CA LEU A 66 -2.64 -4.94 -2.20
C LEU A 66 -3.49 -3.85 -1.54
N ALA A 67 -3.57 -3.86 -0.22
CA ALA A 67 -4.03 -2.73 0.57
C ALA A 67 -3.38 -2.78 1.96
N ILE A 68 -2.68 -1.70 2.34
CA ILE A 68 -2.03 -1.56 3.64
C ILE A 68 -2.58 -0.33 4.36
N LEU A 69 -3.19 -0.54 5.53
CA LEU A 69 -3.63 0.54 6.41
C LEU A 69 -2.61 0.76 7.53
N VAL A 70 -2.11 1.98 7.67
CA VAL A 70 -1.18 2.40 8.72
C VAL A 70 -1.86 3.42 9.61
N ARG A 71 -1.81 3.23 10.93
CA ARG A 71 -2.50 4.09 11.90
C ARG A 71 -1.58 4.52 13.04
N GLY A 72 -1.71 5.78 13.42
CA GLY A 72 -1.30 6.31 14.73
C GLY A 72 -2.52 6.78 15.52
N ALA A 73 -2.27 7.42 16.66
CA ALA A 73 -3.35 8.03 17.45
C ALA A 73 -3.97 9.26 16.79
N ASP A 74 -3.22 9.91 15.91
CA ASP A 74 -3.52 11.20 15.29
C ASP A 74 -3.45 11.17 13.76
N PHE A 75 -3.30 9.98 13.14
CA PHE A 75 -3.27 9.84 11.68
C PHE A 75 -3.76 8.47 11.20
N THR A 76 -4.24 8.43 9.96
CA THR A 76 -4.58 7.24 9.19
C THR A 76 -4.07 7.38 7.75
N MET A 77 -3.29 6.40 7.30
CA MET A 77 -2.81 6.30 5.92
C MET A 77 -3.24 4.98 5.30
N LEU A 78 -3.71 5.01 4.05
CA LEU A 78 -3.99 3.83 3.24
C LEU A 78 -3.02 3.81 2.05
N TYR A 79 -2.36 2.69 1.82
CA TYR A 79 -1.50 2.44 0.68
C TYR A 79 -2.11 1.33 -0.17
N ASP A 80 -2.57 1.69 -1.37
CA ASP A 80 -3.44 0.91 -2.25
C ASP A 80 -4.77 0.46 -1.60
N ALA A 81 -5.73 0.04 -2.42
CA ALA A 81 -7.04 -0.39 -1.94
C ALA A 81 -7.49 -1.75 -2.49
N GLY A 82 -6.66 -2.42 -3.28
CA GLY A 82 -7.03 -3.69 -3.89
C GLY A 82 -7.97 -3.52 -5.08
N THR A 83 -8.80 -4.55 -5.30
CA THR A 83 -9.73 -4.61 -6.41
C THR A 83 -11.20 -4.35 -6.00
N ASN A 84 -11.95 -3.70 -6.90
CA ASN A 84 -13.41 -3.61 -6.86
C ASN A 84 -14.09 -4.73 -7.66
N ASP A 85 -13.63 -5.97 -7.51
CA ASP A 85 -14.28 -7.11 -8.16
C ASP A 85 -15.74 -7.21 -7.70
N ARG A 86 -16.68 -7.03 -8.63
CA ARG A 86 -18.12 -6.99 -8.35
C ARG A 86 -18.64 -8.33 -7.83
N GLU A 87 -17.90 -9.41 -8.04
CA GLU A 87 -18.19 -10.74 -7.48
C GLU A 87 -17.81 -10.84 -6.00
N GLU A 88 -16.95 -9.95 -5.50
CA GLU A 88 -16.45 -9.94 -4.12
C GLU A 88 -17.22 -8.92 -3.25
N LYS A 89 -18.51 -9.19 -2.99
CA LYS A 89 -19.38 -8.37 -2.12
C LYS A 89 -19.51 -8.92 -0.69
N PRO A 90 -19.53 -8.06 0.36
CA PRO A 90 -19.18 -6.64 0.31
C PRO A 90 -17.70 -6.47 -0.07
N MET A 91 -17.37 -5.35 -0.72
CA MET A 91 -15.99 -5.06 -1.16
C MET A 91 -15.06 -5.19 0.04
N ARG A 92 -14.07 -6.09 -0.03
CA ARG A 92 -13.30 -6.50 1.15
C ARG A 92 -12.61 -5.32 1.84
N VAL A 93 -12.05 -4.39 1.07
CA VAL A 93 -11.40 -3.20 1.62
C VAL A 93 -12.39 -2.29 2.36
N ALA A 94 -13.57 -2.04 1.80
CA ALA A 94 -14.57 -1.18 2.44
C ALA A 94 -15.14 -1.82 3.72
N ALA A 95 -15.44 -3.11 3.66
CA ALA A 95 -15.89 -3.87 4.83
C ALA A 95 -14.83 -3.87 5.95
N TYR A 96 -13.55 -4.03 5.58
CA TYR A 96 -12.45 -4.01 6.53
C TYR A 96 -12.24 -2.62 7.14
N LEU A 97 -12.23 -1.56 6.32
CA LEU A 97 -12.09 -0.18 6.80
C LEU A 97 -13.25 0.21 7.72
N ALA A 98 -14.49 -0.19 7.39
CA ALA A 98 -15.65 0.03 8.27
C ALA A 98 -15.48 -0.66 9.63
N ALA A 99 -14.91 -1.87 9.66
CA ALA A 99 -14.64 -2.58 10.91
C ALA A 99 -13.48 -1.96 11.70
N ALA A 100 -12.42 -1.48 11.03
CA ALA A 100 -11.21 -0.97 11.66
C ALA A 100 -11.29 0.52 12.08
N LEU A 101 -11.96 1.35 11.27
CA LEU A 101 -12.08 2.80 11.46
C LEU A 101 -13.44 3.18 12.06
N GLY A 102 -14.47 2.38 11.81
CA GLY A 102 -15.86 2.64 12.17
C GLY A 102 -16.75 2.88 10.93
N PRO A 103 -18.08 2.87 11.11
CA PRO A 103 -19.04 3.20 10.05
C PRO A 103 -18.76 4.58 9.42
N SER A 104 -18.95 4.69 8.10
CA SER A 104 -18.69 5.92 7.33
C SER A 104 -19.46 5.93 6.01
N GLY A 105 -19.96 7.09 5.60
CA GLY A 105 -20.61 7.30 4.31
C GLY A 105 -22.01 6.68 4.19
N ASP A 106 -22.36 6.27 2.98
CA ASP A 106 -23.68 5.73 2.63
C ASP A 106 -23.69 4.19 2.56
N ASP A 107 -24.80 3.62 2.09
CA ASP A 107 -25.03 2.18 2.05
C ASP A 107 -23.99 1.40 1.22
N LEU A 108 -23.24 2.07 0.33
CA LEU A 108 -22.17 1.43 -0.45
C LEU A 108 -20.91 1.16 0.38
N CYS A 109 -20.79 1.80 1.55
CA CYS A 109 -19.59 1.80 2.38
C CYS A 109 -19.52 0.65 3.39
N GLY A 110 -20.46 -0.29 3.31
CA GLY A 110 -20.52 -1.50 4.16
C GLY A 110 -21.14 -1.25 5.53
N ALA A 111 -20.88 -0.09 6.14
CA ALA A 111 -21.56 0.38 7.35
C ALA A 111 -21.79 1.91 7.25
N PRO A 112 -22.98 2.37 6.84
CA PRO A 112 -23.24 3.80 6.64
C PRO A 112 -23.24 4.58 7.96
N ALA A 113 -22.60 5.75 7.95
CA ALA A 113 -22.73 6.77 8.99
C ALA A 113 -22.21 8.12 8.49
N GLU A 114 -22.88 9.20 8.89
CA GLU A 114 -22.45 10.57 8.59
C GLU A 114 -22.02 11.32 9.88
N PRO A 115 -21.02 12.21 9.81
CA PRO A 115 -20.22 12.55 8.62
C PRO A 115 -19.23 11.45 8.23
N ARG A 116 -18.81 11.42 6.95
CA ARG A 116 -17.71 10.55 6.50
C ARG A 116 -16.46 10.71 7.38
N LEU A 117 -15.89 9.58 7.81
CA LEU A 117 -14.63 9.51 8.53
C LEU A 117 -13.46 9.89 7.62
N GLN A 118 -12.35 10.30 8.23
CA GLN A 118 -11.16 10.78 7.53
C GLN A 118 -10.09 9.68 7.38
N ILE A 119 -9.49 9.60 6.19
CA ILE A 119 -8.20 8.94 5.93
C ILE A 119 -7.27 10.03 5.42
N ASP A 120 -6.28 10.42 6.23
CA ASP A 120 -5.45 11.60 5.99
C ASP A 120 -4.68 11.51 4.67
N HIS A 121 -4.09 10.34 4.42
CA HIS A 121 -3.30 10.08 3.22
C HIS A 121 -3.75 8.79 2.55
N VAL A 122 -4.06 8.88 1.26
CA VAL A 122 -4.24 7.70 0.40
C VAL A 122 -3.15 7.71 -0.65
N VAL A 123 -2.36 6.64 -0.70
CA VAL A 123 -1.25 6.50 -1.64
C VAL A 123 -1.59 5.39 -2.63
N LEU A 124 -1.59 5.71 -3.91
CA LEU A 124 -1.61 4.75 -5.00
C LEU A 124 -0.17 4.46 -5.42
N SER A 125 0.27 3.21 -5.27
CA SER A 125 1.60 2.78 -5.69
C SER A 125 1.75 2.93 -7.20
N HIS A 126 0.87 2.28 -7.97
CA HIS A 126 0.84 2.31 -9.42
C HIS A 126 -0.56 1.90 -9.92
N PRO A 127 -0.99 2.34 -11.11
CA PRO A 127 -2.39 2.27 -11.50
C PRO A 127 -2.79 0.90 -12.09
N HIS A 128 -2.38 -0.22 -11.50
CA HIS A 128 -2.94 -1.54 -11.85
C HIS A 128 -4.26 -1.82 -11.13
N LEU A 129 -5.06 -2.70 -11.72
CA LEU A 129 -6.45 -2.95 -11.30
C LEU A 129 -6.54 -3.46 -9.86
N ASP A 130 -5.62 -4.32 -9.46
CA ASP A 130 -5.50 -4.96 -8.15
C ASP A 130 -4.84 -4.07 -7.08
N HIS A 131 -4.56 -2.82 -7.41
CA HIS A 131 -4.09 -1.79 -6.47
C HIS A 131 -5.09 -0.63 -6.39
N ALA A 132 -5.59 -0.21 -7.55
CA ALA A 132 -6.25 1.07 -7.71
C ALA A 132 -7.77 0.98 -7.84
N SER A 133 -8.33 -0.15 -8.31
CA SER A 133 -9.73 -0.15 -8.75
C SER A 133 -10.73 0.02 -7.61
N ALA A 134 -10.29 -0.13 -6.36
CA ALA A 134 -11.10 0.17 -5.17
C ALA A 134 -10.98 1.57 -4.60
N LEU A 135 -10.08 2.39 -5.13
CA LEU A 135 -9.84 3.73 -4.59
C LEU A 135 -11.01 4.67 -4.84
N ASP A 136 -11.77 4.52 -5.93
CA ASP A 136 -12.97 5.33 -6.16
C ASP A 136 -14.02 5.16 -5.06
N LEU A 137 -14.20 3.92 -4.56
CA LEU A 137 -15.05 3.63 -3.41
C LEU A 137 -14.47 4.19 -2.12
N VAL A 138 -13.15 4.09 -1.89
CA VAL A 138 -12.51 4.70 -0.72
C VAL A 138 -12.76 6.22 -0.69
N MET A 139 -12.57 6.90 -1.83
CA MET A 139 -12.85 8.34 -1.97
C MET A 139 -14.33 8.69 -1.82
N HIS A 140 -15.23 7.75 -2.13
CA HIS A 140 -16.67 7.89 -1.91
C HIS A 140 -17.02 7.74 -0.42
N CYS A 141 -16.41 6.78 0.27
CA CYS A 141 -16.78 6.43 1.65
C CYS A 141 -16.06 7.24 2.73
N TYR A 142 -14.91 7.81 2.41
CA TYR A 142 -14.08 8.54 3.36
C TYR A 142 -13.76 9.94 2.85
N HIS A 143 -13.57 10.88 3.77
CA HIS A 143 -12.94 12.15 3.45
C HIS A 143 -11.42 11.92 3.35
N VAL A 144 -10.84 12.26 2.20
CA VAL A 144 -9.41 12.08 1.93
C VAL A 144 -8.79 13.43 1.60
N PRO A 145 -8.07 14.07 2.52
CA PRO A 145 -7.42 15.36 2.27
C PRO A 145 -6.29 15.26 1.24
N ASP A 146 -5.44 14.23 1.31
CA ASP A 146 -4.26 14.08 0.46
C ASP A 146 -4.24 12.74 -0.26
N PHE A 147 -4.17 12.78 -1.60
CA PHE A 147 -4.06 11.60 -2.45
C PHE A 147 -2.75 11.64 -3.24
N TRP A 148 -1.94 10.58 -3.15
CA TRP A 148 -0.60 10.50 -3.73
C TRP A 148 -0.56 9.48 -4.86
N ASP A 149 -0.02 9.89 -6.00
CA ASP A 149 0.06 9.06 -7.20
C ASP A 149 1.40 9.29 -7.92
N SER A 150 2.01 8.22 -8.44
CA SER A 150 3.14 8.32 -9.37
C SER A 150 2.87 9.25 -10.56
N GLY A 151 1.60 9.43 -10.95
CA GLY A 151 1.18 10.15 -12.15
C GLY A 151 1.26 9.32 -13.43
N ARG A 152 1.54 8.01 -13.31
CA ARG A 152 1.43 7.06 -14.42
C ARG A 152 -0.03 6.94 -14.84
N ILE A 153 -0.31 7.07 -16.13
CA ILE A 153 -1.68 6.97 -16.65
C ILE A 153 -2.04 5.53 -16.97
N ASN A 154 -3.26 5.12 -16.56
CA ASN A 154 -3.91 3.92 -17.05
C ASN A 154 -5.20 4.28 -17.83
N GLU A 155 -5.35 3.72 -19.02
CA GLU A 155 -6.44 4.06 -19.96
C GLU A 155 -7.79 3.35 -19.68
N THR A 156 -7.82 2.48 -18.67
CA THR A 156 -8.99 1.68 -18.30
C THR A 156 -10.07 2.48 -17.57
N VAL A 157 -11.27 1.91 -17.47
CA VAL A 157 -12.45 2.59 -16.89
C VAL A 157 -12.25 2.92 -15.41
N PHE A 158 -11.72 1.99 -14.61
CA PHE A 158 -11.60 2.21 -13.15
C PHE A 158 -10.72 3.42 -12.82
N TYR A 159 -9.64 3.64 -13.59
CA TYR A 159 -8.74 4.76 -13.37
C TYR A 159 -9.40 6.09 -13.72
N ARG A 160 -10.21 6.11 -14.78
CA ARG A 160 -11.05 7.28 -15.13
C ARG A 160 -12.07 7.62 -14.04
N GLU A 161 -12.70 6.60 -13.44
CA GLU A 161 -13.65 6.78 -12.35
C GLU A 161 -12.96 7.39 -11.12
N LEU A 162 -11.77 6.88 -10.76
CA LEU A 162 -10.93 7.44 -9.70
C LEU A 162 -10.57 8.91 -9.97
N LEU A 163 -10.04 9.24 -11.16
CA LEU A 163 -9.71 10.63 -11.50
C LEU A 163 -10.94 11.55 -11.46
N SER A 164 -12.09 11.08 -11.95
CA SER A 164 -13.33 11.85 -11.85
C SER A 164 -13.71 12.14 -10.39
N LYS A 165 -13.58 11.16 -9.49
CA LYS A 165 -13.86 11.35 -8.05
C LYS A 165 -12.90 12.35 -7.41
N LEU A 166 -11.61 12.25 -7.70
CA LEU A 166 -10.60 13.20 -7.20
C LEU A 166 -10.93 14.63 -7.64
N SER A 167 -11.27 14.84 -8.92
CA SER A 167 -11.57 16.18 -9.46
C SER A 167 -12.81 16.85 -8.88
N GLN A 168 -13.75 16.04 -8.36
CA GLN A 168 -15.00 16.50 -7.76
C GLN A 168 -14.90 16.66 -6.24
N SER A 169 -13.72 16.47 -5.67
CA SER A 169 -13.47 16.52 -4.24
C SER A 169 -12.63 17.74 -3.85
N THR A 170 -12.47 17.97 -2.55
CA THR A 170 -11.52 18.95 -2.01
C THR A 170 -10.11 18.34 -1.81
N THR A 171 -9.89 17.11 -2.27
CA THR A 171 -8.63 16.39 -2.13
C THR A 171 -7.52 17.10 -2.88
N ARG A 172 -6.36 17.18 -2.24
CA ARG A 172 -5.12 17.59 -2.88
C ARG A 172 -4.52 16.39 -3.60
N TYR A 173 -4.38 16.51 -4.92
CA TYR A 173 -3.76 15.49 -5.75
C TYR A 173 -2.25 15.75 -5.85
N HIS A 174 -1.48 14.88 -5.21
CA HIS A 174 -0.02 14.87 -5.20
C HIS A 174 0.50 13.97 -6.31
N THR A 175 1.38 14.50 -7.17
CA THR A 175 1.96 13.73 -8.28
C THR A 175 3.47 13.87 -8.43
N ALA A 176 4.15 12.80 -8.86
CA ALA A 176 5.54 12.88 -9.32
C ALA A 176 5.64 13.39 -10.78
N ALA A 177 4.56 13.28 -11.56
CA ALA A 177 4.51 13.74 -12.94
C ALA A 177 4.64 15.27 -13.04
N GLU A 178 5.06 15.74 -14.22
CA GLU A 178 4.92 17.15 -14.57
C GLU A 178 3.43 17.53 -14.60
N VAL A 179 3.07 18.64 -13.94
CA VAL A 179 1.70 19.13 -13.92
C VAL A 179 1.44 19.91 -15.21
N PRO A 180 0.45 19.53 -16.03
CA PRO A 180 0.09 20.28 -17.23
C PRO A 180 -0.27 21.73 -16.90
N THR A 181 0.06 22.67 -17.79
CA THR A 181 -0.23 24.10 -17.60
C THR A 181 -1.72 24.38 -17.39
N ASP A 182 -2.57 23.65 -18.10
CA ASP A 182 -4.03 23.72 -17.99
C ASP A 182 -4.59 22.85 -16.85
N ARG A 183 -3.72 22.16 -16.11
CA ARG A 183 -4.03 21.25 -15.00
C ARG A 183 -4.95 20.09 -15.38
N THR A 184 -5.00 19.74 -16.67
CA THR A 184 -5.87 18.68 -17.19
C THR A 184 -5.08 17.39 -17.44
N LEU A 185 -5.46 16.33 -16.74
CA LEU A 185 -5.05 14.97 -17.09
C LEU A 185 -5.90 14.48 -18.25
N SER A 186 -5.23 13.95 -19.27
CA SER A 186 -5.89 13.31 -20.41
C SER A 186 -5.75 11.79 -20.30
N VAL A 187 -6.89 11.13 -20.20
CA VAL A 187 -7.04 9.68 -20.32
C VAL A 187 -8.01 9.43 -21.48
N LYS A 188 -7.89 8.31 -22.18
CA LYS A 188 -8.71 7.94 -23.33
C LYS A 188 -10.18 8.13 -23.03
N GLY A 189 -10.80 9.10 -23.68
CA GLY A 189 -12.22 9.44 -23.53
C GLY A 189 -12.56 10.32 -22.31
N LEU A 190 -11.57 10.86 -21.59
CA LEU A 190 -11.78 11.71 -20.42
C LEU A 190 -10.64 12.73 -20.25
N GLY A 191 -10.98 14.02 -20.28
CA GLY A 191 -10.11 15.10 -19.78
C GLY A 191 -10.59 15.52 -18.39
N VAL A 192 -9.70 15.49 -17.39
CA VAL A 192 -10.03 15.84 -16.00
C VAL A 192 -9.08 16.91 -15.50
N THR A 193 -9.64 18.07 -15.17
CA THR A 193 -8.91 19.15 -14.49
C THR A 193 -8.97 18.94 -12.99
N MET A 194 -7.83 18.72 -12.31
CA MET A 194 -7.84 18.68 -10.84
C MET A 194 -7.79 20.10 -10.27
N PRO A 195 -8.62 20.42 -9.27
CA PRO A 195 -8.66 21.77 -8.69
C PRO A 195 -7.44 22.06 -7.81
N HIS A 196 -6.91 21.04 -7.12
CA HIS A 196 -5.82 21.16 -6.16
C HIS A 196 -4.69 20.19 -6.52
N TRP A 197 -3.53 20.74 -6.86
CA TRP A 197 -2.35 20.01 -7.27
C TRP A 197 -1.18 20.33 -6.36
N GLU A 198 -0.37 19.31 -6.11
CA GLU A 198 0.95 19.47 -5.55
C GLU A 198 1.90 18.48 -6.21
N ARG A 199 3.14 18.91 -6.47
CA ARG A 199 4.17 17.99 -6.94
C ARG A 199 4.97 17.48 -5.77
N PHE A 200 5.34 16.22 -5.84
CA PHE A 200 6.34 15.65 -4.95
C PHE A 200 7.52 15.09 -5.76
N SER A 201 8.63 14.85 -5.07
CA SER A 201 9.85 14.28 -5.60
C SER A 201 10.41 13.22 -4.66
N GLU A 202 11.31 12.40 -5.19
CA GLU A 202 12.11 11.48 -4.38
C GLU A 202 12.89 12.27 -3.32
N GLY A 203 12.94 11.73 -2.11
CA GLY A 203 13.53 12.37 -0.94
C GLY A 203 12.59 13.25 -0.12
N ASP A 204 11.41 13.61 -0.65
CA ASP A 204 10.40 14.37 0.10
C ASP A 204 9.95 13.61 1.34
N LYS A 205 9.75 14.36 2.43
CA LYS A 205 9.37 13.84 3.74
C LYS A 205 8.04 14.43 4.17
N ILE A 206 7.10 13.55 4.42
CA ILE A 206 5.74 13.91 4.79
C ILE A 206 5.52 13.46 6.23
N ARG A 207 5.21 14.42 7.10
CA ARG A 207 4.81 14.12 8.48
C ARG A 207 3.41 13.53 8.46
N LEU A 208 3.24 12.36 9.08
CA LEU A 208 1.96 11.71 9.24
C LEU A 208 1.28 12.15 10.54
N GLY A 209 2.04 12.16 11.64
CA GLY A 209 1.55 12.46 12.98
C GLY A 209 2.70 12.57 13.98
N GLU A 210 2.42 12.46 15.27
CA GLU A 210 3.45 12.46 16.30
C GLU A 210 4.38 11.24 16.15
N GLY A 211 5.68 11.50 15.97
CA GLY A 211 6.70 10.46 15.82
C GLY A 211 6.57 9.62 14.55
N ALA A 212 5.77 10.05 13.58
CA ALA A 212 5.51 9.32 12.34
C ALA A 212 5.67 10.19 11.09
N GLN A 213 6.35 9.63 10.08
CA GLN A 213 6.54 10.25 8.76
C GLN A 213 6.75 9.18 7.69
N PHE A 214 6.56 9.51 6.43
CA PHE A 214 7.12 8.74 5.33
C PHE A 214 8.08 9.58 4.49
N THR A 215 9.06 8.90 3.88
CA THR A 215 9.94 9.46 2.85
C THR A 215 9.63 8.78 1.52
N ILE A 216 9.50 9.56 0.46
CA ILE A 216 9.30 9.03 -0.90
C ILE A 216 10.67 8.59 -1.43
N LEU A 217 10.81 7.31 -1.75
CA LEU A 217 12.06 6.74 -2.25
C LEU A 217 12.07 6.55 -3.75
N HIS A 218 10.91 6.35 -4.37
CA HIS A 218 10.80 6.21 -5.81
C HIS A 218 9.40 6.60 -6.24
N ALA A 219 9.28 7.31 -7.36
CA ALA A 219 8.02 7.50 -8.08
C ALA A 219 8.33 8.02 -9.48
N ASN A 220 7.96 7.26 -10.52
CA ASN A 220 8.30 7.62 -11.89
C ASN A 220 7.13 7.44 -12.85
N ALA A 221 6.41 8.54 -13.12
CA ALA A 221 5.30 8.58 -14.08
C ALA A 221 5.69 8.08 -15.48
N LYS A 222 6.95 8.29 -15.87
CA LYS A 222 7.53 7.92 -17.17
C LYS A 222 8.39 6.65 -17.10
N GLY A 223 8.25 5.84 -16.04
CA GLY A 223 8.92 4.54 -15.93
C GLY A 223 8.70 3.67 -17.18
N GLY A 224 9.40 2.55 -17.31
CA GLY A 224 9.40 1.74 -18.54
C GLY A 224 8.03 1.23 -18.99
N SER A 225 8.03 0.27 -19.91
CA SER A 225 6.78 -0.19 -20.55
C SER A 225 5.75 -0.74 -19.56
N ASP A 226 6.19 -1.27 -18.42
CA ASP A 226 5.34 -1.77 -17.34
C ASP A 226 4.99 -0.65 -16.34
N MET A 227 3.74 -0.62 -15.86
CA MET A 227 3.31 0.34 -14.82
C MET A 227 3.87 -0.01 -13.45
N ASN A 228 4.28 -1.25 -13.20
CA ASN A 228 4.93 -1.65 -11.96
C ASN A 228 6.19 -0.81 -11.67
N GLN A 229 6.90 -0.42 -12.73
CA GLN A 229 8.08 0.44 -12.68
C GLN A 229 7.77 1.90 -12.31
N SER A 230 6.50 2.28 -12.13
CA SER A 230 6.12 3.60 -11.59
C SER A 230 5.79 3.56 -10.10
N SER A 231 5.86 2.39 -9.45
CA SER A 231 5.45 2.20 -8.05
C SER A 231 5.99 3.28 -7.11
N VAL A 232 5.11 3.97 -6.39
CA VAL A 232 5.47 4.90 -5.33
C VAL A 232 6.03 4.12 -4.14
N VAL A 233 7.35 4.14 -3.95
CA VAL A 233 8.02 3.43 -2.85
C VAL A 233 8.16 4.36 -1.65
N LEU A 234 7.73 3.91 -0.47
CA LEU A 234 7.77 4.68 0.76
C LEU A 234 8.61 4.00 1.85
N ALA A 235 9.54 4.75 2.45
CA ALA A 235 10.10 4.41 3.75
C ALA A 235 9.29 5.12 4.84
N VAL A 236 8.50 4.35 5.59
CA VAL A 236 7.64 4.83 6.68
C VAL A 236 8.35 4.63 8.02
N GLU A 237 8.53 5.71 8.78
CA GLU A 237 9.12 5.70 10.11
C GLU A 237 8.01 5.88 11.15
N LEU A 238 7.92 4.95 12.11
CA LEU A 238 6.86 4.88 13.13
C LEU A 238 7.48 4.70 14.52
N GLY A 239 7.75 5.79 15.24
CA GLY A 239 8.34 5.75 16.59
C GLY A 239 9.68 5.01 16.68
N GLY A 240 10.41 4.87 15.55
CA GLY A 240 11.66 4.13 15.44
C GLY A 240 11.55 2.75 14.77
N ILE A 241 10.35 2.23 14.49
CA ILE A 241 10.15 1.11 13.56
C ILE A 241 10.17 1.65 12.13
N ARG A 242 10.76 0.88 11.21
CA ARG A 242 10.74 1.20 9.77
C ARG A 242 9.93 0.18 8.98
N LEU A 243 8.98 0.67 8.18
CA LEU A 243 8.20 -0.09 7.22
C LEU A 243 8.58 0.36 5.81
N LEU A 244 8.93 -0.58 4.94
CA LEU A 244 9.11 -0.33 3.50
C LEU A 244 7.88 -0.82 2.73
N LEU A 245 7.23 0.11 2.03
CA LEU A 245 6.12 -0.16 1.10
C LEU A 245 6.64 0.04 -0.31
N VAL A 246 6.58 -1.02 -1.14
CA VAL A 246 7.20 -1.02 -2.47
C VAL A 246 6.18 -1.20 -3.60
N GLY A 247 4.92 -1.48 -3.28
CA GLY A 247 3.90 -1.83 -4.27
C GLY A 247 4.36 -3.04 -5.07
N ASP A 248 4.39 -2.89 -6.39
CA ASP A 248 4.86 -3.91 -7.32
C ASP A 248 6.21 -3.58 -7.95
N ALA A 249 7.02 -2.76 -7.29
CA ALA A 249 8.39 -2.47 -7.71
C ALA A 249 9.16 -3.75 -8.08
N GLU A 250 9.54 -3.85 -9.35
CA GLU A 250 10.22 -5.02 -9.91
C GLU A 250 11.75 -4.87 -9.93
N SER A 251 12.38 -5.99 -10.24
CA SER A 251 13.80 -6.21 -10.39
C SER A 251 14.10 -6.86 -11.75
N GLY A 252 13.32 -6.49 -12.77
CA GLY A 252 13.37 -7.08 -14.10
C GLY A 252 12.53 -8.36 -14.26
N PRO A 253 12.85 -9.20 -15.27
CA PRO A 253 12.03 -10.35 -15.63
C PRO A 253 12.00 -11.42 -14.52
N ARG A 254 11.03 -12.36 -14.63
CA ARG A 254 10.94 -13.51 -13.73
C ARG A 254 12.21 -14.34 -13.80
N GLN A 255 12.99 -14.33 -12.72
CA GLN A 255 14.26 -15.06 -12.58
C GLN A 255 14.38 -15.61 -11.16
N ASP A 256 15.35 -16.49 -10.93
CA ASP A 256 15.67 -16.91 -9.55
C ASP A 256 16.05 -15.68 -8.68
N PRO A 257 15.66 -15.62 -7.40
CA PRO A 257 16.03 -14.52 -6.51
C PRO A 257 17.54 -14.29 -6.38
N SER A 258 18.41 -15.25 -6.75
CA SER A 258 19.86 -15.07 -6.76
C SER A 258 20.40 -14.21 -7.90
N TYR A 259 19.61 -13.92 -8.94
CA TYR A 259 20.04 -13.03 -10.02
C TYR A 259 20.29 -11.61 -9.48
N PRO A 260 21.22 -10.85 -10.08
CA PRO A 260 21.43 -9.45 -9.73
C PRO A 260 20.13 -8.64 -9.83
N PRO A 261 19.94 -7.63 -8.96
CA PRO A 261 18.80 -6.75 -9.04
C PRO A 261 18.86 -5.86 -10.29
N GLY A 262 17.69 -5.50 -10.80
CA GLY A 262 17.51 -4.52 -11.87
C GLY A 262 16.39 -3.54 -11.51
N ASP A 263 15.94 -2.76 -12.50
CA ASP A 263 14.78 -1.85 -12.41
C ASP A 263 14.73 -1.04 -11.10
N VAL A 264 13.61 -1.12 -10.37
CA VAL A 264 13.37 -0.30 -9.18
C VAL A 264 14.21 -0.80 -8.00
N GLU A 265 14.43 -2.10 -7.85
CA GLU A 265 15.27 -2.62 -6.77
C GLU A 265 16.74 -2.18 -6.88
N GLU A 266 17.31 -2.22 -8.09
CA GLU A 266 18.67 -1.74 -8.33
C GLU A 266 18.77 -0.24 -8.03
N PHE A 267 17.80 0.55 -8.52
CA PHE A 267 17.71 1.97 -8.21
C PHE A 267 17.69 2.21 -6.69
N LEU A 268 16.83 1.51 -5.96
CA LEU A 268 16.70 1.63 -4.51
C LEU A 268 17.98 1.25 -3.77
N ILE A 269 18.67 0.19 -4.19
CA ILE A 269 19.96 -0.21 -3.60
C ILE A 269 21.01 0.88 -3.82
N ASN A 270 21.08 1.44 -5.02
CA ASN A 270 22.11 2.42 -5.39
C ASN A 270 21.85 3.81 -4.81
N ALA A 271 20.61 4.27 -4.81
CA ALA A 271 20.24 5.63 -4.39
C ALA A 271 19.85 5.73 -2.90
N HIS A 272 19.38 4.63 -2.31
CA HIS A 272 18.65 4.65 -1.03
C HIS A 272 19.06 3.54 -0.05
N THR A 273 20.28 3.01 -0.13
CA THR A 273 20.78 1.88 0.69
C THR A 273 20.42 2.01 2.19
N GLU A 274 20.65 3.17 2.80
CA GLU A 274 20.37 3.39 4.23
C GLU A 274 18.88 3.50 4.55
N ARG A 275 18.09 4.02 3.59
CA ARG A 275 16.66 4.31 3.75
C ARG A 275 15.80 3.06 3.55
N ILE A 276 16.21 2.13 2.70
CA ILE A 276 15.47 0.88 2.47
C ILE A 276 15.67 -0.14 3.60
N ARG A 277 16.68 0.03 4.46
CA ARG A 277 16.85 -0.81 5.65
C ARG A 277 15.66 -0.64 6.61
N SER A 278 14.88 -1.71 6.76
CA SER A 278 13.56 -1.67 7.42
C SER A 278 13.29 -2.87 8.31
N ASP A 279 12.50 -2.69 9.37
CA ASP A 279 12.05 -3.80 10.22
C ASP A 279 10.97 -4.63 9.53
N ILE A 280 10.15 -3.99 8.69
CA ILE A 280 9.02 -4.60 8.00
C ILE A 280 9.12 -4.28 6.52
N LEU A 281 8.90 -5.30 5.69
CA LEU A 281 8.83 -5.17 4.24
C LEU A 281 7.45 -5.63 3.77
N GLN A 282 6.73 -4.79 3.02
CA GLN A 282 5.72 -5.30 2.10
C GLN A 282 6.46 -5.87 0.88
N VAL A 283 6.30 -7.17 0.65
CA VAL A 283 6.99 -7.89 -0.41
C VAL A 283 6.43 -7.49 -1.75
N GLY A 284 7.32 -7.13 -2.67
CA GLY A 284 6.95 -6.60 -3.99
C GLY A 284 6.15 -7.60 -4.81
N HIS A 285 5.26 -7.07 -5.64
CA HIS A 285 4.58 -7.77 -6.73
C HIS A 285 4.00 -9.12 -6.29
N HIS A 286 3.31 -9.09 -5.14
CA HIS A 286 2.63 -10.23 -4.52
C HIS A 286 3.52 -11.46 -4.25
N GLY A 287 4.84 -11.26 -4.11
CA GLY A 287 5.82 -12.35 -3.98
C GLY A 287 6.21 -13.02 -5.30
N SER A 288 6.14 -12.27 -6.40
CA SER A 288 6.60 -12.70 -7.72
C SER A 288 8.13 -12.72 -7.81
N LYS A 289 8.68 -13.71 -8.52
CA LYS A 289 10.10 -13.79 -8.96
C LYS A 289 10.59 -12.65 -9.85
N THR A 290 9.72 -11.71 -10.25
CA THR A 290 10.15 -10.44 -10.85
C THR A 290 10.73 -9.49 -9.82
N SER A 291 10.47 -9.69 -8.53
CA SER A 291 10.89 -8.82 -7.43
C SER A 291 11.59 -9.62 -6.33
N SER A 292 11.93 -8.94 -5.25
CA SER A 292 12.51 -9.46 -4.01
C SER A 292 13.80 -10.24 -4.22
N ARG A 293 14.73 -9.68 -5.01
CA ARG A 293 16.05 -10.32 -5.20
C ARG A 293 16.79 -10.43 -3.88
N ARG A 294 17.63 -11.46 -3.77
CA ARG A 294 18.44 -11.71 -2.56
C ARG A 294 19.27 -10.50 -2.18
N ALA A 295 19.91 -9.84 -3.15
CA ALA A 295 20.69 -8.63 -2.90
C ALA A 295 19.85 -7.48 -2.31
N PHE A 296 18.62 -7.30 -2.78
CA PHE A 296 17.69 -6.32 -2.23
C PHE A 296 17.30 -6.68 -0.78
N LEU A 297 16.89 -7.92 -0.54
CA LEU A 297 16.53 -8.40 0.80
C LEU A 297 17.70 -8.33 1.80
N GLU A 298 18.93 -8.55 1.34
CA GLU A 298 20.15 -8.42 2.13
C GLU A 298 20.47 -6.97 2.53
N VAL A 299 19.99 -5.98 1.79
CA VAL A 299 20.09 -4.56 2.18
C VAL A 299 18.92 -4.17 3.08
N VAL A 300 17.69 -4.56 2.74
CA VAL A 300 16.48 -4.25 3.51
C VAL A 300 16.54 -4.86 4.92
N LYS A 301 16.97 -6.12 5.02
CA LYS A 301 17.07 -6.93 6.26
C LYS A 301 15.80 -6.90 7.13
N PRO A 302 14.62 -7.25 6.56
CA PRO A 302 13.37 -7.21 7.31
C PRO A 302 13.33 -8.28 8.41
N ARG A 303 12.69 -7.95 9.54
CA ARG A 303 12.32 -8.88 10.61
C ARG A 303 10.96 -9.52 10.35
N LEU A 304 10.11 -8.82 9.61
CA LEU A 304 8.79 -9.27 9.18
C LEU A 304 8.59 -8.93 7.70
N ALA A 305 8.12 -9.90 6.92
CA ALA A 305 7.76 -9.71 5.52
C ALA A 305 6.25 -9.95 5.36
N LEU A 306 5.58 -9.01 4.68
CA LEU A 306 4.13 -9.02 4.43
C LEU A 306 3.90 -9.31 2.95
N VAL A 307 3.30 -10.46 2.64
CA VAL A 307 3.02 -10.90 1.27
C VAL A 307 1.51 -10.88 1.04
N SER A 308 1.02 -9.95 0.24
CA SER A 308 -0.38 -9.91 -0.18
C SER A 308 -0.53 -10.64 -1.51
N SER A 309 -1.19 -11.79 -1.48
CA SER A 309 -1.41 -12.63 -2.66
C SER A 309 -2.74 -13.38 -2.53
N GLY A 310 -3.58 -13.29 -3.55
CA GLY A 310 -4.88 -13.96 -3.58
C GLY A 310 -4.81 -15.42 -4.06
N PRO A 311 -5.91 -16.19 -3.92
CA PRO A 311 -5.97 -17.57 -4.39
C PRO A 311 -6.08 -17.69 -5.92
N LYS A 312 -6.33 -16.58 -6.64
CA LYS A 312 -6.50 -16.57 -8.10
C LYS A 312 -5.13 -16.65 -8.77
N ARG A 313 -5.02 -17.45 -9.83
CA ARG A 313 -3.79 -17.53 -10.64
C ARG A 313 -3.63 -16.28 -11.49
N TYR A 314 -2.40 -15.81 -11.62
CA TYR A 314 -2.03 -14.82 -12.62
C TYR A 314 -1.47 -15.53 -13.85
N GLY A 315 -2.31 -15.67 -14.88
CA GLY A 315 -2.00 -16.49 -16.06
C GLY A 315 -1.73 -17.95 -15.67
N LYS A 316 -0.48 -18.40 -15.81
CA LYS A 316 -0.03 -19.76 -15.44
C LYS A 316 0.61 -19.84 -14.05
N THR A 317 0.75 -18.72 -13.36
CA THR A 317 1.48 -18.60 -12.10
C THR A 317 0.51 -18.58 -10.91
N THR A 318 0.89 -19.25 -9.82
CA THR A 318 0.27 -19.07 -8.51
C THR A 318 1.27 -18.31 -7.65
N LEU A 319 0.84 -17.20 -7.05
CA LEU A 319 1.68 -16.37 -6.18
C LEU A 319 1.37 -16.69 -4.70
N PRO A 320 2.35 -16.50 -3.79
CA PRO A 320 3.73 -16.14 -4.07
C PRO A 320 4.49 -17.29 -4.74
N ASP A 321 5.55 -16.96 -5.49
CA ASP A 321 6.52 -17.98 -5.91
C ASP A 321 7.16 -18.61 -4.68
N ARG A 322 7.39 -19.92 -4.69
CA ARG A 322 7.93 -20.67 -3.54
C ARG A 322 9.31 -20.17 -3.11
N GLU A 323 10.08 -19.63 -4.05
CA GLU A 323 11.46 -19.17 -3.87
C GLU A 323 11.56 -17.76 -3.25
N VAL A 324 10.47 -16.99 -3.25
CA VAL A 324 10.36 -15.65 -2.65
C VAL A 324 9.85 -15.78 -1.22
#